data_AF-A8PND6-F1
#
_entry.id   AF-A8PND6-F1
#
_cell.length_a   1.000
_cell.length_b   1.000
_cell.length_c   1.000
_cell.angle_alpha   90.00
_cell.angle_beta   90.00
_cell.angle_gamma   90.00
#
_symmetry.space_group_name_H-M   'P 1'
#
loop_
_entity.id
_entity.type
_entity.pdbx_description
1 polymer ?
#
loop_
_entity_poly.entity_id
_entity_poly.type
_entity_poly.pdbx_seq_one_letter_code
_entity_poly.pdbx_strand_id
1 'polypeptide(L)' 'MAYNRLLSFIYLVPFVKEKNYIFLKTIFPSRKATKKYLNEK' A
#
# COMPACT_ATOMS: atom_id res chain seq x y z
N MET A 1 -3.83 6.48 -0.09
CA MET A 1 -2.98 5.28 -0.19
C MET A 1 -3.40 4.32 0.91
N ALA A 2 -3.81 3.10 0.56
CA ALA A 2 -4.12 2.06 1.54
C ALA A 2 -2.93 1.09 1.63
N TYR A 3 -2.66 0.57 2.82
CA TYR A 3 -1.55 -0.35 3.10
C TYR A 3 -2.12 -1.69 3.58
N ASN A 4 -1.85 -2.79 2.86
CA ASN A 4 -2.20 -4.15 3.30
C ASN A 4 -0.90 -4.93 3.56
N ARG A 5 -0.83 -5.64 4.70
CA ARG A 5 0.39 -6.32 5.20
C ARG A 5 0.40 -7.79 4.80
N LEU A 6 1.35 -8.19 3.96
CA LEU A 6 1.71 -9.59 3.70
C LEU A 6 3.24 -9.69 3.64
N LEU A 7 3.84 -10.58 4.44
CA LEU A 7 5.23 -11.07 4.29
C LEU A 7 6.39 -10.05 4.44
N SER A 8 6.37 -9.21 5.47
CA SER A 8 7.50 -8.32 5.83
C SER A 8 7.75 -7.11 4.92
N PHE A 9 6.88 -6.87 3.94
CA PHE A 9 6.89 -5.66 3.13
C PHE A 9 5.53 -4.99 3.12
N ILE A 10 5.55 -3.68 3.08
CA ILE A 10 4.37 -2.85 2.87
C ILE A 10 4.28 -2.50 1.39
N TYR A 11 3.16 -2.89 0.79
CA TYR A 11 2.87 -2.61 -0.60
C TYR A 11 2.05 -1.34 -0.71
N LEU A 12 2.39 -0.53 -1.70
CA LEU A 12 1.60 0.62 -2.11
C LEU A 12 0.63 0.17 -3.21
N VAL A 13 -0.63 0.52 -3.02
CA VAL A 13 -1.68 0.33 -4.03
C VAL A 13 -2.21 1.71 -4.41
N PRO A 14 -1.81 2.26 -5.56
CA PRO A 14 -2.46 3.44 -6.11
C PRO A 14 -3.88 3.10 -6.47
N PHE A 15 -4.78 4.06 -6.31
CA PHE A 15 -6.15 3.89 -6.73
C PHE A 15 -6.73 5.18 -7.27
N VAL A 16 -7.75 5.04 -8.10
CA VAL A 16 -8.61 6.13 -8.56
C VAL A 16 -9.96 5.94 -7.89
N LYS A 17 -10.46 6.98 -7.24
CA LYS A 17 -11.78 6.96 -6.59
C LYS A 17 -12.80 7.53 -7.56
N GLU A 18 -13.76 6.70 -7.90
CA GLU A 18 -14.96 7.10 -8.65
C GLU A 18 -16.12 7.30 -7.69
N LYS A 19 -17.24 7.83 -8.19
CA LYS A 19 -18.42 8.10 -7.35
C LYS A 19 -18.89 6.85 -6.59
N ASN A 20 -18.86 5.68 -7.24
CA ASN A 20 -19.45 4.45 -6.70
C ASN A 20 -18.45 3.30 -6.53
N TYR A 21 -17.20 3.46 -6.96
CA TYR A 21 -16.20 2.39 -6.86
C TYR A 21 -14.77 2.94 -6.73
N ILE A 22 -13.85 2.06 -6.35
CA ILE A 22 -12.42 2.35 -6.29
C ILE A 22 -11.72 1.41 -7.26
N PHE A 23 -11.01 1.97 -8.24
CA PHE A 23 -10.18 1.20 -9.14
C PHE A 23 -8.77 1.10 -8.57
N LEU A 24 -8.33 -0.12 -8.23
CA LEU A 24 -6.98 -0.40 -7.77
C LEU A 24 -6.05 -0.59 -8.97
N LYS A 25 -4.92 0.11 -8.96
CA LYS A 25 -3.84 -0.08 -9.93
C LYS A 25 -2.84 -1.12 -9.41
N THR A 26 -1.80 -1.37 -10.21
CA THR A 26 -0.74 -2.34 -9.90
C THR A 26 -0.14 -2.11 -8.51
N ILE A 27 -0.06 -3.19 -7.73
CA ILE A 27 0.60 -3.22 -6.44
C ILE A 27 2.12 -3.16 -6.63
N PHE A 28 2.81 -2.39 -5.78
CA PHE A 28 4.28 -2.41 -5.76
C PHE A 28 4.84 -2.32 -4.35
N PRO A 29 5.95 -3.02 -4.05
CA PRO A 29 6.56 -3.00 -2.74
C PRO A 29 7.16 -1.62 -2.46
N SER A 30 7.03 -1.14 -1.22
CA SER A 30 7.62 0.13 -0.78
C SER A 30 8.59 -0.07 0.37
N ARG A 31 9.90 0.02 0.09
CA ARG A 31 10.95 -0.05 1.11
C ARG A 31 10.81 1.08 2.14
N LYS A 32 10.47 2.29 1.70
CA LYS A 32 10.24 3.45 2.58
C LYS A 32 9.05 3.21 3.50
N ALA A 33 7.91 2.74 2.97
CA ALA A 33 6.74 2.46 3.79
C ALA A 33 6.99 1.28 4.73
N THR A 34 7.71 0.26 4.27
CA THR A 34 8.12 -0.88 5.11
C THR A 34 8.98 -0.42 6.28
N LYS A 35 10.04 0.37 6.04
CA LYS A 35 10.88 0.91 7.13
C LYS A 35 10.07 1.75 8.11
N LYS A 36 9.16 2.59 7.61
CA LYS A 36 8.35 3.50 8.42
C LYS A 36 7.32 2.73 9.26
N TYR A 37 6.44 1.96 8.65
CA TYR A 37 5.29 1.41 9.37
C TYR A 37 5.46 -0.05 9.83
N LEU A 38 6.52 -0.75 9.39
CA LEU A 38 6.80 -2.12 9.83
C LEU A 38 7.97 -2.20 10.82
N ASN A 39 8.90 -1.23 10.77
CA ASN A 39 10.11 -1.20 11.60
C ASN A 39 10.06 -0.15 12.72
N GLU A 40 8.94 0.57 12.89
CA GLU A 40 8.63 1.33 14.11
C GLU A 40 8.17 0.32 15.19
N LYS A 41 9.14 -0.31 15.84
CA LYS A 41 9.01 -0.86 17.19
C LYS A 41 9.82 0.01 18.14
#